data_AF-A0A2D4HA64-F1
#
_entry.id   AF-A0A2D4HA64-F1
#
_cell.length_a   1.000
_cell.length_b   1.000
_cell.length_c   1.000
_cell.angle_alpha   90.00
_cell.angle_beta   90.00
_cell.angle_gamma   90.00
#
_symmetry.space_group_name_H-M   'P 1'
#
loop_
_entity.id
_entity.type
_entity.pdbx_description
1 polymer ?
#
loop_
_entity_poly.entity_id
_entity_poly.type
_entity_poly.pdbx_seq_one_letter_code
_entity_poly.pdbx_strand_id
1 'polypeptide(L)'
;SRVGYLDDILILPTSLQGGRKDLQTSIAVLQDLGFSVNVKKSQFTPSNHLLHWGATIDTISCQVFLFQERQHSLQALASRTQRKGSPLLAHLSQLLGKMVSCIGIIPWARL
;
A
#
# COMPACT_ATOMS: atom_id res chain seq x y z
N SER A 1 -8.33 5.12 28.59
CA SER A 1 -7.03 4.79 27.96
C SER A 1 -6.96 5.47 26.60
N ARG A 2 -5.86 6.15 26.27
CA ARG A 2 -5.65 6.71 24.92
C ARG A 2 -5.14 5.59 24.03
N VAL A 3 -5.93 5.18 23.04
CA VAL A 3 -5.47 4.23 22.01
C VAL A 3 -4.73 5.05 20.95
N GLY A 4 -3.43 4.83 20.81
CA GLY A 4 -2.65 5.43 19.71
C GLY A 4 -3.00 4.75 18.38
N TYR A 5 -3.01 5.53 17.29
CA TYR A 5 -3.18 5.01 15.93
C TYR A 5 -1.83 5.03 15.21
N LEU A 6 -1.42 3.88 14.70
CA LEU A 6 -0.29 3.71 13.78
C LEU A 6 -0.86 3.25 12.44
N ASP A 7 -0.34 3.79 11.35
CA ASP A 7 -0.95 3.63 10.02
C ASP A 7 -0.76 2.20 9.49
N ASP A 8 0.46 1.79 9.15
CA ASP A 8 0.81 0.41 8.79
C ASP A 8 2.26 0.10 9.21
N ILE A 9 2.54 -1.15 9.58
CA ILE A 9 3.90 -1.63 9.89
C ILE A 9 4.21 -2.84 8.99
N LEU A 10 5.35 -2.80 8.32
CA LEU A 10 5.86 -3.88 7.48
C LEU A 10 7.06 -4.55 8.16
N ILE A 11 7.02 -5.88 8.28
CA ILE A 11 8.12 -6.69 8.83
C ILE A 11 8.75 -7.46 7.67
N LEU A 12 10.05 -7.25 7.43
CA LEU A 12 10.82 -7.86 6.34
C LEU A 12 11.91 -8.79 6.89
N PRO A 13 11.55 -10.02 7.27
CA PRO A 13 12.48 -10.96 7.87
C PRO A 13 13.32 -11.67 6.80
N THR A 14 14.53 -12.09 7.16
CA THR A 14 15.40 -12.89 6.28
C THR A 14 15.08 -14.40 6.30
N SER A 15 14.21 -14.84 7.20
CA SER A 15 13.74 -16.22 7.30
C SER A 15 12.32 -16.31 7.86
N LEU A 16 11.61 -17.40 7.56
CA LEU A 16 10.25 -17.62 8.06
C LEU A 16 10.19 -17.74 9.58
N GLN A 17 11.17 -18.40 10.20
CA GLN A 17 11.22 -18.55 11.66
C GLN A 17 11.53 -17.21 12.34
N GLY A 18 12.49 -16.44 11.81
CA GLY A 18 12.79 -15.09 12.27
C GLY A 18 11.56 -14.18 12.15
N GLY A 19 10.87 -14.22 11.01
CA GLY A 19 9.65 -13.45 10.78
C GLY A 19 8.54 -13.71 11.78
N ARG A 20 8.32 -14.97 12.15
CA ARG A 20 7.32 -15.31 13.18
C ARG A 20 7.70 -14.75 14.54
N LYS A 21 9.00 -14.80 14.90
CA LYS A 21 9.51 -14.25 16.17
C LYS A 21 9.41 -12.73 16.18
N ASP A 22 9.80 -12.07 15.11
CA ASP A 22 9.76 -10.60 14.97
C ASP A 22 8.31 -10.09 15.01
N LEU A 23 7.39 -10.81 14.37
CA LEU A 23 5.96 -10.53 14.41
C LEU A 23 5.40 -10.63 15.83
N GLN A 24 5.68 -11.73 16.55
CA GLN A 24 5.22 -11.91 17.93
C GLN A 24 5.78 -10.83 18.85
N THR A 25 7.06 -10.51 18.71
CA THR A 25 7.73 -9.46 19.50
C THR A 25 7.09 -8.09 19.23
N SER A 26 6.85 -7.76 17.96
CA SER A 26 6.24 -6.49 17.56
C SER A 26 4.82 -6.34 18.11
N ILE A 27 3.99 -7.40 18.04
CA ILE A 27 2.64 -7.39 18.61
C ILE A 27 2.70 -7.17 20.12
N ALA A 28 3.57 -7.89 20.83
CA ALA A 28 3.71 -7.75 22.28
C ALA A 28 4.13 -6.33 22.69
N VAL A 29 5.13 -5.75 22.02
CA VAL A 29 5.60 -4.38 22.28
C VAL A 29 4.51 -3.36 21.99
N LEU A 30 3.80 -3.48 20.86
CA LEU A 30 2.71 -2.56 20.52
C LEU A 30 1.59 -2.60 21.57
N GLN A 31 1.21 -3.80 22.02
CA GLN A 31 0.19 -3.97 23.05
C GLN A 31 0.62 -3.41 24.41
N ASP A 32 1.87 -3.64 24.81
CA ASP A 32 2.47 -3.09 26.04
C ASP A 32 2.46 -1.56 26.05
N LEU A 33 2.75 -0.95 24.89
CA LEU A 33 2.68 0.50 24.69
C LEU A 33 1.24 1.05 24.56
N GLY A 34 0.22 0.21 24.66
CA GLY A 34 -1.19 0.60 24.61
C GLY A 34 -1.76 0.79 23.20
N PHE A 35 -1.09 0.30 22.16
CA PHE A 35 -1.63 0.23 20.80
C PHE A 35 -2.51 -1.02 20.61
N SER A 36 -3.55 -0.87 19.79
CA SER A 36 -4.40 -1.98 19.39
C SER A 36 -4.03 -2.46 17.98
N VAL A 37 -3.69 -3.73 17.82
CA VAL A 37 -3.44 -4.35 16.52
C VAL A 37 -4.77 -4.73 15.86
N ASN A 38 -5.03 -4.26 14.64
CA ASN A 38 -6.26 -4.58 13.92
C ASN A 38 -6.15 -5.93 13.20
N VAL A 39 -6.50 -7.02 13.89
CA VAL A 39 -6.40 -8.39 13.36
C VAL A 39 -7.12 -8.59 12.01
N LYS A 40 -8.24 -7.89 11.78
CA LYS A 40 -9.00 -8.02 10.53
C LYS A 40 -8.31 -7.38 9.33
N LYS A 41 -7.52 -6.32 9.57
CA LYS A 41 -6.78 -5.59 8.52
C LYS A 41 -5.33 -6.07 8.39
N SER A 42 -4.78 -6.70 9.42
CA SER A 42 -3.39 -7.16 9.46
C SER A 42 -3.19 -8.50 8.74
N GLN A 43 -2.02 -8.67 8.13
CA GLN A 43 -1.56 -9.92 7.55
C GLN A 43 -0.49 -10.55 8.46
N PHE A 44 -0.82 -11.67 9.11
CA PHE A 44 0.10 -12.38 10.02
C PHE A 44 0.83 -13.55 9.37
N THR A 45 0.37 -14.00 8.19
CA THR A 45 1.03 -15.05 7.43
C THR A 45 2.08 -14.42 6.51
N PRO A 46 3.36 -14.81 6.62
CA PRO A 46 4.40 -14.34 5.72
C PRO A 46 4.02 -14.59 4.26
N SER A 47 4.27 -13.61 3.40
CA SER A 47 4.00 -13.67 1.98
C SER A 47 5.11 -12.96 1.22
N ASN A 48 5.41 -13.44 0.01
CA ASN A 48 6.29 -12.73 -0.90
C ASN A 48 5.57 -11.65 -1.72
N HIS A 49 4.23 -11.66 -1.70
CA HIS A 49 3.39 -10.64 -2.33
C HIS A 49 2.58 -9.92 -1.26
N LEU A 50 2.79 -8.61 -1.13
CA LEU A 50 2.21 -7.83 -0.04
C LEU A 50 1.69 -6.49 -0.55
N LEU A 51 0.46 -6.15 -0.18
CA LEU A 51 -0.12 -4.86 -0.47
C LEU A 51 0.26 -3.89 0.65
N HIS A 52 0.98 -2.82 0.32
CA HIS A 52 1.38 -1.80 1.28
C HIS A 52 1.37 -0.42 0.61
N TRP A 53 0.69 0.56 1.24
CA TRP A 53 0.50 1.92 0.72
C TRP A 53 -0.05 2.01 -0.72
N GLY A 54 -0.78 0.97 -1.15
CA GLY A 54 -1.34 0.82 -2.49
C GLY A 54 -0.32 0.56 -3.59
N ALA A 55 0.82 -0.03 -3.20
CA ALA A 55 1.72 -0.77 -4.04
C ALA A 55 1.67 -2.26 -3.68
N THR A 56 1.90 -3.12 -4.67
CA THR A 56 2.16 -4.54 -4.46
C THR A 56 3.68 -4.73 -4.45
N ILE A 57 4.21 -5.20 -3.33
CA ILE A 57 5.62 -5.57 -3.19
C ILE A 57 5.75 -7.06 -3.54
N ASP A 58 6.65 -7.39 -4.46
CA ASP A 58 7.08 -8.75 -4.78
C ASP A 58 8.53 -8.94 -4.36
N THR A 59 8.73 -9.72 -3.31
CA THR A 59 10.07 -10.00 -2.76
C THR A 59 10.81 -11.12 -3.49
N ILE A 60 10.16 -11.90 -4.35
CA ILE A 60 10.84 -12.90 -5.18
C ILE A 60 11.56 -12.21 -6.33
N SER A 61 10.87 -11.30 -7.02
CA SER A 61 11.44 -10.54 -8.13
C SER A 61 12.16 -9.26 -7.69
N CYS A 62 12.03 -8.87 -6.41
CA CYS A 62 12.47 -7.60 -5.85
C CYS A 62 11.90 -6.40 -6.61
N GLN A 63 10.59 -6.45 -6.90
CA GLN A 63 9.88 -5.44 -7.66
C GLN A 63 8.72 -4.88 -6.87
N VAL A 64 8.41 -3.61 -7.13
CA VAL A 64 7.22 -2.94 -6.62
C VAL A 64 6.33 -2.63 -7.81
N PHE A 65 5.03 -2.85 -7.66
CA PHE A 65 4.03 -2.56 -8.67
C PHE A 65 2.99 -1.62 -8.09
N LEU A 66 2.37 -0.79 -8.92
CA LEU A 66 1.17 -0.09 -8.51
C LEU A 66 0.03 -1.09 -8.34
N PHE A 67 -0.79 -0.92 -7.30
CA PHE A 67 -1.95 -1.79 -7.10
C PHE A 67 -2.87 -1.75 -8.33
N GLN A 68 -3.27 -2.91 -8.83
CA GLN A 68 -3.92 -3.07 -10.13
C GLN A 68 -5.23 -2.26 -10.25
N GLU A 69 -6.02 -2.18 -9.17
CA GLU A 69 -7.23 -1.35 -9.17
C GLU A 69 -6.93 0.14 -9.35
N ARG A 70 -5.83 0.63 -8.77
CA ARG A 70 -5.38 2.02 -8.95
C ARG A 70 -4.95 2.28 -10.38
N GLN A 71 -4.19 1.36 -10.98
CA GLN A 71 -3.81 1.44 -12.39
C GLN A 71 -5.04 1.49 -13.30
N HIS A 72 -5.98 0.58 -13.11
CA HIS A 72 -7.21 0.55 -13.90
C HIS A 72 -8.04 1.84 -13.72
N SER A 73 -8.15 2.33 -12.49
CA SER A 73 -8.87 3.58 -12.18
C SER A 73 -8.23 4.81 -12.83
N LEU A 74 -6.90 4.86 -12.88
CA LEU A 74 -6.13 5.91 -13.58
C LEU A 74 -6.31 5.81 -15.09
N GLN A 75 -6.15 4.62 -15.67
CA GLN A 75 -6.33 4.37 -17.10
C GLN A 75 -7.74 4.74 -17.56
N ALA A 76 -8.77 4.35 -16.79
CA ALA A 76 -10.15 4.68 -17.10
C ALA A 76 -10.40 6.20 -17.07
N LEU A 77 -9.85 6.91 -16.09
CA LEU A 77 -10.02 8.36 -15.97
C LEU A 77 -9.27 9.10 -17.09
N ALA A 78 -8.03 8.69 -17.38
CA ALA A 78 -7.22 9.22 -18.47
C ALA A 78 -7.90 9.03 -19.84
N SER A 79 -8.44 7.84 -20.09
CA SER A 79 -9.19 7.51 -21.32
C SER A 79 -10.44 8.39 -21.47
N ARG A 80 -11.16 8.63 -20.36
CA ARG A 80 -12.36 9.50 -20.35
C ARG A 80 -12.01 10.96 -20.61
N THR A 81 -10.90 11.45 -20.05
CA THR A 81 -10.45 12.82 -20.29
C THR A 81 -9.91 13.03 -21.71
N GLN A 82 -9.22 12.04 -22.29
CA GLN A 82 -8.70 12.14 -23.66
C GLN A 82 -9.81 12.12 -24.73
N ARG A 83 -10.86 11.33 -24.52
CA ARG A 83 -11.97 11.21 -25.50
C ARG A 83 -12.90 12.43 -25.54
N LYS A 84 -12.87 13.29 -24.52
CA LYS A 84 -13.64 14.54 -24.50
C LYS A 84 -12.73 15.66 -24.99
N GLY A 85 -13.05 16.28 -26.12
CA GLY A 85 -12.31 17.45 -26.63
C GLY A 85 -12.35 18.68 -25.71
N SER A 86 -13.20 18.68 -24.67
CA SER A 86 -13.23 19.68 -23.60
C SER A 86 -13.61 19.00 -22.27
N PRO A 87 -12.66 18.41 -21.54
CA PRO A 87 -12.95 17.78 -20.26
C PRO A 87 -13.29 18.86 -19.21
N LEU A 88 -14.34 18.61 -18.42
CA LEU A 88 -14.68 19.47 -17.29
C LEU A 88 -13.47 19.58 -16.34
N LEU A 89 -13.19 20.79 -15.83
CA LEU A 89 -12.07 21.04 -14.90
C LEU A 89 -12.01 20.03 -13.75
N ALA A 90 -13.18 19.65 -13.20
CA ALA A 90 -13.27 18.64 -12.14
C ALA A 90 -12.64 17.29 -12.52
N HIS A 91 -12.78 16.83 -13.76
CA HIS A 91 -12.17 15.56 -14.21
C HIS A 91 -10.64 15.68 -14.31
N LEU A 92 -10.13 16.83 -14.73
CA LEU A 92 -8.69 17.11 -14.76
C LEU A 92 -8.12 17.18 -13.35
N SER A 93 -8.79 17.86 -12.42
CA SER A 93 -8.40 17.92 -11.01
C SER A 93 -8.42 16.55 -10.35
N GLN A 94 -9.43 15.72 -10.64
CA GLN A 94 -9.47 14.33 -10.15
C GLN A 94 -8.33 13.48 -10.71
N LEU A 95 -7.99 13.65 -11.99
CA LEU A 95 -6.88 12.93 -12.61
C LEU A 95 -5.56 13.33 -11.98
N LEU A 96 -5.31 14.64 -11.84
CA LEU A 96 -4.12 15.15 -11.17
C LEU A 96 -4.02 14.65 -9.72
N GLY A 97 -5.10 14.70 -8.95
CA GLY A 97 -5.13 14.18 -7.58
C GLY A 97 -4.76 12.70 -7.50
N LYS A 98 -5.26 11.87 -8.43
CA LYS A 98 -4.86 10.45 -8.49
C LYS A 98 -3.40 10.27 -8.90
N MET A 99 -2.89 11.04 -9.86
CA MET A 99 -1.49 10.98 -10.26
C MET A 99 -0.55 11.37 -9.11
N VAL A 100 -0.89 12.42 -8.36
CA VAL A 100 -0.15 12.84 -7.17
C VAL A 100 -0.14 11.75 -6.09
N SER A 101 -1.26 11.05 -5.89
CA SER A 101 -1.31 9.92 -4.94
C SER A 101 -0.39 8.75 -5.30
N CYS A 102 0.03 8.66 -6.55
CA CYS A 102 0.96 7.63 -7.03
C CYS A 102 2.42 8.11 -7.10
N ILE A 103 2.69 9.41 -6.94
CA ILE A 103 4.01 9.99 -7.24
C ILE A 103 5.13 9.40 -6.38
N GLY A 104 4.85 9.04 -5.13
CA GLY A 104 5.83 8.40 -4.24
C GLY A 104 6.13 6.95 -4.59
N ILE A 105 5.25 6.29 -5.36
CA ILE A 105 5.37 4.88 -5.74
C ILE A 105 6.02 4.75 -7.13
N ILE A 106 5.75 5.69 -8.04
CA ILE A 106 6.20 5.65 -9.44
C ILE A 106 7.72 5.38 -9.61
N PRO A 107 8.64 6.00 -8.84
CA PRO A 107 10.07 5.74 -8.98
C PRO A 107 10.48 4.28 -8.72
N TRP A 108 9.67 3.57 -7.92
CA TRP A 108 9.90 2.19 -7.53
C TRP A 108 9.07 1.20 -8.35
N ALA A 109 8.00 1.70 -8.97
CA ALA A 109 7.05 0.90 -9.72
C ALA A 109 7.67 0.40 -11.03
N ARG A 110 7.68 -0.92 -11.22
CA ARG A 110 7.86 -1.51 -12.55
C ARG A 110 6.52 -1.59 -13.26
N LEU A 111 6.56 -1.36 -14.58
CA LEU A 111 5.41 -1.40 -15.48
C LEU A 111 5.08 -2.83 -15.90
#